data_AF-S4RXR7-F1
#
_entry.id   AF-S4RXR7-F1
#
_cell.length_a   1.000
_cell.length_b   1.000
_cell.length_c   1.000
_cell.angle_alpha   90.00
_cell.angle_beta   90.00
_cell.angle_gamma   90.00
#
_symmetry.space_group_name_H-M   'P 1'
#
loop_
_entity.id
_entity.type
_entity.pdbx_description
1 polymer ?
#
loop_
_entity_poly.entity_id
_entity_poly.type
_entity_poly.pdbx_seq_one_letter_code
_entity_poly.pdbx_strand_id
1 'polypeptide(L)'
;MGVSLSRAAQWTSDSARGRVTLEPTPMNEVLLNSIANYAEEFGNLHIHEAALEFYEPLQWETLLQPSDFTQDYIPSETTVASKDTKHDGQPLLYLSGQTVSVSNWNHLSRLLQASGQHKLKEVQSCLEANRDPVTKILGKSFATVEGEGPAALHLPEIGEKGDPGTEIKKRLLVLLQQFDLQLLQSCLKQVAEKVSMSPEAINREVELLQPLSGDSTKSLIRSIQHISDYVFSNGCRAPPWRQIEGDICYLMIKPCDTELLSVTCSTVGVFLNGGTEKDGDEIIYERKSDIYKDLISLLKDRSPKFDENIKK
;
A
#
# COMPACT_ATOMS: atom_id res chain seq x y z
N MET A 1 0.87 13.68 1.77
CA MET A 1 1.56 12.42 1.47
C MET A 1 2.31 11.81 2.66
N GLY A 2 2.31 12.43 3.85
CA GLY A 2 3.07 11.90 4.99
C GLY A 2 2.48 10.64 5.61
N VAL A 3 1.15 10.50 5.65
CA VAL A 3 0.49 9.37 6.33
C VAL A 3 0.40 8.14 5.44
N SER A 4 0.14 8.30 4.14
CA SER A 4 0.13 7.16 3.21
C SER A 4 1.50 6.50 3.12
N LEU A 5 2.57 7.30 3.01
CA LEU A 5 3.92 6.77 2.90
C LEU A 5 4.41 6.15 4.21
N SER A 6 4.02 6.68 5.38
CA SER A 6 4.43 6.10 6.67
C SER A 6 3.64 4.86 7.06
N ARG A 7 2.35 4.75 6.68
CA ARG A 7 1.47 3.66 7.14
C ARG A 7 1.12 2.62 6.08
N ALA A 8 1.01 3.01 4.81
CA ALA A 8 0.53 2.11 3.75
C ALA A 8 1.66 1.58 2.86
N ALA A 9 2.76 2.32 2.71
CA ALA A 9 3.90 1.86 1.93
C ALA A 9 4.72 0.81 2.69
N GLN A 10 5.17 -0.21 1.98
CA GLN A 10 6.04 -1.26 2.52
C GLN A 10 7.50 -0.87 2.33
N TRP A 11 8.23 -0.80 3.44
CA TRP A 11 9.63 -0.38 3.48
C TRP A 11 10.52 -1.54 3.88
N THR A 12 11.68 -1.64 3.24
CA THR A 12 12.73 -2.59 3.59
C THR A 12 13.93 -1.85 4.15
N SER A 13 14.48 -2.35 5.24
CA SER A 13 15.76 -1.87 5.77
C SER A 13 16.88 -2.71 5.18
N ASP A 14 17.71 -2.10 4.34
CA ASP A 14 18.97 -2.72 3.93
C ASP A 14 19.95 -2.60 5.11
N SER A 15 19.99 -3.66 5.92
CA SER A 15 20.87 -3.77 7.10
C SER A 15 22.35 -3.57 6.78
N ALA A 16 22.78 -3.71 5.51
CA ALA A 16 24.16 -3.49 5.09
C ALA A 16 24.49 -2.01 4.78
N ARG A 17 23.51 -1.18 4.42
CA ARG A 17 23.72 0.22 3.99
C ARG A 17 23.02 1.25 4.88
N GLY A 18 22.19 0.82 5.84
CA GLY A 18 21.40 1.72 6.69
C GLY A 18 20.39 2.56 5.91
N ARG A 19 20.15 2.25 4.63
CA ARG A 19 19.22 2.94 3.74
C ARG A 19 17.89 2.19 3.78
N VAL A 20 16.80 2.92 3.86
CA VAL A 20 15.45 2.37 3.84
C VAL A 20 14.88 2.61 2.45
N THR A 21 14.48 1.53 1.79
CA THR A 21 14.04 1.53 0.39
C THR A 21 12.61 1.03 0.29
N LEU A 22 11.87 1.54 -0.70
CA LEU A 22 10.52 1.05 -0.98
C LEU A 22 10.61 -0.36 -1.57
N GLU A 23 9.86 -1.29 -0.99
CA GLU A 23 9.81 -2.66 -1.47
C GLU A 23 9.11 -2.71 -2.84
N PRO A 24 9.60 -3.49 -3.83
CA PRO A 24 8.96 -3.60 -5.14
C PRO A 24 7.71 -4.50 -5.09
N THR A 25 6.70 -4.07 -4.33
CA THR A 25 5.41 -4.77 -4.25
C THR A 25 4.37 -4.12 -5.16
N PRO A 26 3.37 -4.89 -5.65
CA PRO A 26 2.31 -4.33 -6.50
C PRO A 26 1.55 -3.17 -5.85
N MET A 27 1.47 -3.16 -4.51
CA MET A 27 0.83 -2.09 -3.75
C MET A 27 1.64 -0.79 -3.82
N ASN A 28 2.94 -0.89 -3.57
CA ASN A 28 3.85 0.24 -3.69
C ASN A 28 3.90 0.78 -5.12
N GLU A 29 3.81 -0.09 -6.13
CA GLU A 29 3.77 0.33 -7.53
C GLU A 29 2.50 1.16 -7.84
N VAL A 30 1.32 0.77 -7.34
CA VAL A 30 0.10 1.57 -7.53
C VAL A 30 0.17 2.90 -6.78
N LEU A 31 0.74 2.91 -5.57
CA LEU A 31 1.02 4.13 -4.81
C LEU A 31 1.92 5.07 -5.60
N LEU A 32 3.06 4.58 -6.09
CA LEU A 32 4.02 5.36 -6.88
C LEU A 32 3.41 5.91 -8.16
N ASN A 33 2.60 5.12 -8.88
CA ASN A 33 1.89 5.58 -10.06
C ASN A 33 0.91 6.70 -9.74
N SER A 34 0.15 6.57 -8.65
CA SER A 34 -0.80 7.59 -8.22
C SER A 34 -0.10 8.90 -7.86
N ILE A 35 1.03 8.81 -7.14
CA ILE A 35 1.87 9.97 -6.78
C ILE A 35 2.48 10.61 -8.03
N ALA A 36 3.02 9.81 -8.94
CA ALA A 36 3.62 10.29 -10.18
C ALA A 36 2.61 11.08 -11.03
N ASN A 37 1.42 10.51 -11.24
CA ASN A 37 0.35 11.15 -12.02
C ASN A 37 -0.12 12.45 -11.36
N TYR A 38 -0.34 12.43 -10.04
CA TYR A 38 -0.72 13.63 -9.31
C TYR A 38 0.34 14.73 -9.42
N ALA A 39 1.61 14.39 -9.23
CA ALA A 39 2.71 15.34 -9.32
C ALA A 39 2.88 15.92 -10.73
N GLU A 40 2.65 15.13 -11.78
CA GLU A 40 2.69 15.56 -13.18
C GLU A 40 1.54 16.50 -13.56
N GLU A 41 0.33 16.23 -13.06
CA GLU A 41 -0.86 17.04 -13.35
C GLU A 41 -0.99 18.29 -12.47
N PHE A 42 -0.35 18.31 -11.30
CA PHE A 42 -0.48 19.38 -10.32
C PHE A 42 -0.15 20.77 -10.89
N GLY A 43 0.91 20.89 -11.69
CA GLY A 43 1.30 22.16 -12.31
C GLY A 43 0.23 22.73 -13.25
N ASN A 44 -0.58 21.85 -13.86
CA ASN A 44 -1.68 22.25 -14.74
C ASN A 44 -2.96 22.58 -13.95
N LEU A 45 -3.21 21.88 -12.84
CA LEU A 45 -4.42 22.02 -12.03
C LEU A 45 -4.33 23.17 -11.02
N HIS A 46 -3.13 23.45 -10.51
CA HIS A 46 -2.88 24.34 -9.37
C HIS A 46 -1.73 25.31 -9.65
N ILE A 47 -1.90 26.16 -10.68
CA ILE A 47 -0.86 27.05 -11.21
C ILE A 47 -0.24 27.95 -10.11
N HIS A 48 -1.05 28.49 -9.19
CA HIS A 48 -0.58 29.39 -8.14
C HIS A 48 0.21 28.66 -7.06
N GLU A 49 -0.27 27.49 -6.63
CA GLU A 49 0.40 26.65 -5.65
C GLU A 49 1.67 26.02 -6.24
N ALA A 50 1.69 25.71 -7.54
CA ALA A 50 2.84 25.10 -8.20
C ALA A 50 4.01 26.06 -8.43
N ALA A 51 3.73 27.36 -8.48
CA ALA A 51 4.72 28.43 -8.54
C ALA A 51 5.36 28.74 -7.17
N LEU A 52 4.82 28.21 -6.07
CA LEU A 52 5.35 28.44 -4.73
C LEU A 52 6.76 27.85 -4.59
N GLU A 53 7.68 28.68 -4.07
CA GLU A 53 9.02 28.24 -3.70
C GLU A 53 8.97 27.37 -2.43
N PHE A 54 9.63 26.21 -2.48
CA PHE A 54 9.78 25.32 -1.35
C PHE A 54 10.67 25.94 -0.27
N TYR A 55 10.38 25.65 0.99
CA TYR A 55 11.21 26.07 2.11
C TYR A 55 12.64 25.49 2.01
N GLU A 56 12.75 24.21 1.70
CA GLU A 56 13.98 23.49 1.39
C GLU A 56 13.80 22.71 0.07
N PRO A 57 14.83 22.64 -0.80
CA PRO A 57 14.73 21.88 -2.03
C PRO A 57 14.59 20.38 -1.77
N LEU A 58 13.81 19.71 -2.60
CA LEU A 58 13.81 18.25 -2.69
C LEU A 58 15.04 17.82 -3.46
N GLN A 59 15.80 16.89 -2.89
CA GLN A 59 17.07 16.43 -3.47
C GLN A 59 17.10 14.91 -3.54
N TRP A 60 17.52 14.35 -4.66
CA TRP A 60 17.66 12.91 -4.85
C TRP A 60 18.65 12.57 -5.97
N GLU A 61 19.02 11.29 -6.02
CA GLU A 61 19.82 10.72 -7.11
C GLU A 61 18.91 10.44 -8.31
N THR A 62 19.18 11.08 -9.45
CA THR A 62 18.39 10.97 -10.68
C THR A 62 19.12 10.15 -11.74
N LEU A 63 18.34 9.51 -12.60
CA LEU A 63 18.84 8.84 -13.81
C LEU A 63 18.91 9.79 -15.01
N LEU A 64 18.32 10.99 -14.90
CA LEU A 64 18.29 11.98 -15.94
C LEU A 64 19.68 12.54 -16.24
N GLN A 65 19.95 12.75 -17.52
CA GLN A 65 21.16 13.37 -18.03
C GLN A 65 20.91 14.83 -18.39
N PRO A 66 21.95 15.69 -18.44
CA PRO A 66 21.81 17.07 -18.88
C PRO A 66 21.12 17.23 -20.25
N SER A 67 21.27 16.26 -21.15
CA SER A 67 20.63 16.22 -22.46
C SER A 67 19.10 16.07 -22.43
N ASP A 68 18.54 15.57 -21.32
CA ASP A 68 17.10 15.34 -21.19
C ASP A 68 16.33 16.64 -20.87
N PHE A 69 17.07 17.70 -20.51
CA PHE A 69 16.53 19.02 -20.22
C PHE A 69 16.52 19.89 -21.47
N THR A 70 15.38 20.51 -21.76
CA THR A 70 15.13 21.29 -22.99
C THR A 70 15.13 22.81 -22.73
N GLN A 71 14.40 23.58 -23.55
CA GLN A 71 14.51 25.04 -23.78
C GLN A 71 14.48 25.94 -22.52
N ASP A 72 13.96 25.47 -21.39
CA ASP A 72 13.83 26.26 -20.15
C ASP A 72 15.05 26.14 -19.22
N TYR A 73 16.03 25.32 -19.62
CA TYR A 73 17.21 25.03 -18.82
C TYR A 73 18.49 25.43 -19.56
N ILE A 74 19.52 25.73 -18.76
CA ILE A 74 20.85 26.09 -19.23
C ILE A 74 21.75 24.87 -18.98
N PRO A 75 21.93 23.98 -19.98
CA PRO A 75 22.81 22.84 -19.84
C PRO A 75 24.28 23.27 -19.91
N SER A 76 25.09 22.68 -19.05
CA SER A 76 26.55 22.63 -19.12
C SER A 76 27.00 21.17 -19.30
N GLU A 77 28.29 20.91 -19.45
CA GLU A 77 28.79 19.54 -19.68
C GLU A 77 28.38 18.54 -18.57
N THR A 78 28.25 19.01 -17.32
CA THR A 78 27.98 18.17 -16.15
C THR A 78 26.86 18.68 -15.25
N THR A 79 26.27 19.82 -15.59
CA THR A 79 25.25 20.48 -14.76
C THR A 79 24.10 21.03 -15.60
N VAL A 80 22.94 21.19 -14.98
CA VAL A 80 21.79 21.88 -15.58
C VAL A 80 21.22 22.84 -14.56
N ALA A 81 20.96 24.08 -14.95
CA ALA A 81 20.27 25.06 -14.10
C ALA A 81 19.00 25.57 -14.80
N SER A 82 17.93 25.80 -14.05
CA SER A 82 16.76 26.52 -14.56
C SER A 82 17.10 27.99 -14.83
N LYS A 83 16.44 28.58 -15.83
CA LYS A 83 16.46 30.04 -16.04
C LYS A 83 15.78 30.80 -14.91
N ASP A 84 14.76 30.19 -14.32
CA ASP A 84 14.05 30.75 -13.17
C ASP A 84 14.90 30.61 -11.90
N THR A 85 15.00 31.71 -11.15
CA THR A 85 15.73 31.76 -9.89
C THR A 85 14.81 32.04 -8.72
N LYS A 86 15.18 31.50 -7.56
CA LYS A 86 14.67 31.84 -6.24
C LYS A 86 14.88 33.32 -5.91
N HIS A 87 14.27 33.74 -4.80
CA HIS A 87 14.49 35.08 -4.24
C HIS A 87 15.95 35.35 -3.84
N ASP A 88 16.75 34.31 -3.56
CA ASP A 88 18.18 34.41 -3.22
C ASP A 88 19.11 34.36 -4.45
N GLY A 89 18.56 34.23 -5.66
CA GLY A 89 19.30 34.14 -6.92
C GLY A 89 19.77 32.72 -7.28
N GLN A 90 19.50 31.70 -6.47
CA GLN A 90 19.77 30.30 -6.83
C GLN A 90 18.74 29.78 -7.84
N PRO A 91 19.11 28.86 -8.75
CA PRO A 91 18.15 28.30 -9.70
C PRO A 91 17.09 27.43 -8.98
N LEU A 92 15.84 27.50 -9.44
CA LEU A 92 14.73 26.70 -8.92
C LEU A 92 14.88 25.19 -9.20
N LEU A 93 15.61 24.82 -10.26
CA LEU A 93 16.07 23.47 -10.53
C LEU A 93 17.57 23.47 -10.81
N TYR A 94 18.28 22.56 -10.15
CA TYR A 94 19.71 22.35 -10.37
C TYR A 94 20.04 20.86 -10.43
N LEU A 95 20.74 20.45 -11.48
CA LEU A 95 21.35 19.13 -11.62
C LEU A 95 22.86 19.29 -11.55
N SER A 96 23.51 18.47 -10.72
CA SER A 96 24.96 18.37 -10.68
C SER A 96 25.39 16.91 -10.59
N GLY A 97 26.03 16.41 -11.64
CA GLY A 97 26.33 14.98 -11.76
C GLY A 97 25.05 14.15 -11.78
N GLN A 98 24.85 13.33 -10.75
CA GLN A 98 23.64 12.48 -10.60
C GLN A 98 22.67 13.01 -9.55
N THR A 99 22.92 14.17 -8.94
CA THR A 99 22.04 14.72 -7.90
C THR A 99 21.24 15.87 -8.48
N VAL A 100 19.91 15.75 -8.40
CA VAL A 100 18.98 16.81 -8.77
C VAL A 100 18.41 17.47 -7.53
N SER A 101 18.20 18.78 -7.62
CA SER A 101 17.65 19.64 -6.58
C SER A 101 16.51 20.45 -7.18
N VAL A 102 15.30 20.30 -6.64
CA VAL A 102 14.08 20.95 -7.14
C VAL A 102 13.42 21.75 -6.04
N SER A 103 13.07 23.00 -6.33
CA SER A 103 12.61 23.98 -5.36
C SER A 103 11.21 24.52 -5.62
N ASN A 104 10.49 24.01 -6.63
CA ASN A 104 9.07 24.29 -6.83
C ASN A 104 8.37 23.13 -7.54
N TRP A 105 7.04 23.17 -7.58
CA TRP A 105 6.27 22.07 -8.18
C TRP A 105 6.25 22.12 -9.71
N ASN A 106 6.36 23.31 -10.31
CA ASN A 106 6.41 23.46 -11.76
C ASN A 106 7.61 22.71 -12.37
N HIS A 107 8.80 22.86 -11.81
CA HIS A 107 9.97 22.13 -12.27
C HIS A 107 9.90 20.65 -11.91
N LEU A 108 9.29 20.28 -10.80
CA LEU A 108 9.04 18.86 -10.47
C LEU A 108 8.15 18.20 -11.53
N SER A 109 7.06 18.87 -11.94
CA SER A 109 6.13 18.38 -12.97
C SER A 109 6.84 18.19 -14.31
N ARG A 110 7.63 19.19 -14.74
CA ARG A 110 8.40 19.14 -15.99
C ARG A 110 9.49 18.07 -15.95
N LEU A 111 10.17 17.89 -14.82
CA LEU A 111 11.16 16.83 -14.64
C LEU A 111 10.51 15.46 -14.81
N LEU A 112 9.35 15.23 -14.18
CA LEU A 112 8.62 13.98 -14.33
C LEU A 112 8.18 13.76 -15.78
N GLN A 113 7.70 14.79 -16.49
CA GLN A 113 7.38 14.71 -17.92
C GLN A 113 8.60 14.29 -18.75
N ALA A 114 9.77 14.88 -18.50
CA ALA A 114 11.02 14.55 -19.19
C ALA A 114 11.50 13.12 -18.90
N SER A 115 11.22 12.59 -17.71
CA SER A 115 11.67 11.25 -17.31
C SER A 115 10.97 10.08 -18.00
N GLY A 116 9.86 10.32 -18.71
CA GLY A 116 9.24 9.34 -19.61
C GLY A 116 8.97 7.98 -18.94
N GLN A 117 9.72 6.95 -19.33
CA GLN A 117 9.57 5.59 -18.79
C GLN A 117 10.21 5.40 -17.40
N HIS A 118 11.04 6.34 -16.95
CA HIS A 118 11.75 6.28 -15.67
C HIS A 118 11.03 7.03 -14.54
N LYS A 119 9.85 7.60 -14.80
CA LYS A 119 9.02 8.34 -13.83
C LYS A 119 8.91 7.67 -12.46
N LEU A 120 8.56 6.38 -12.43
CA LEU A 120 8.37 5.68 -11.16
C LEU A 120 9.67 5.55 -10.35
N LYS A 121 10.80 5.36 -11.03
CA LYS A 121 12.11 5.31 -10.37
C LYS A 121 12.51 6.67 -9.82
N GLU A 122 12.26 7.75 -10.57
CA GLU A 122 12.50 9.12 -10.09
C GLU A 122 11.65 9.45 -8.86
N VAL A 123 10.35 9.13 -8.90
CA VAL A 123 9.45 9.34 -7.74
C VAL A 123 9.91 8.51 -6.55
N GLN A 124 10.26 7.24 -6.76
CA GLN A 124 10.79 6.38 -5.71
C GLN A 124 12.05 6.96 -5.07
N SER A 125 13.06 7.31 -5.88
CA SER A 125 14.32 7.86 -5.39
C SER A 125 14.12 9.21 -4.67
N CYS A 126 13.18 10.03 -5.14
CA CYS A 126 12.79 11.26 -4.47
C CYS A 126 12.18 11.00 -3.09
N LEU A 127 11.24 10.07 -2.97
CA LEU A 127 10.59 9.74 -1.70
C LEU A 127 11.55 9.08 -0.70
N GLU A 128 12.46 8.22 -1.17
CA GLU A 128 13.48 7.59 -0.33
C GLU A 128 14.49 8.60 0.22
N ALA A 129 14.88 9.59 -0.59
CA ALA A 129 15.80 10.64 -0.17
C ALA A 129 15.14 11.74 0.68
N ASN A 130 13.82 11.90 0.60
CA ASN A 130 13.06 12.96 1.25
C ASN A 130 11.91 12.36 2.08
N ARG A 131 12.24 11.83 3.27
CA ARG A 131 11.26 11.15 4.16
C ARG A 131 10.05 12.00 4.55
N ASP A 132 10.25 13.31 4.72
CA ASP A 132 9.17 14.26 4.95
C ASP A 132 9.22 15.39 3.91
N PRO A 133 8.64 15.15 2.73
CA PRO A 133 8.64 16.16 1.67
C PRO A 133 7.74 17.35 2.05
N VAL A 134 6.74 17.17 2.93
CA VAL A 134 5.83 18.25 3.34
C VAL A 134 6.59 19.28 4.17
N THR A 135 7.42 18.84 5.12
CA THR A 135 8.29 19.74 5.90
C THR A 135 9.27 20.51 5.01
N LYS A 136 9.84 19.85 3.99
CA LYS A 136 10.73 20.54 3.03
C LYS A 136 9.98 21.56 2.18
N ILE A 137 8.76 21.26 1.75
CA ILE A 137 7.98 22.17 0.89
C ILE A 137 7.43 23.36 1.68
N LEU A 138 6.78 23.11 2.82
CA LEU A 138 6.02 24.12 3.56
C LEU A 138 6.78 24.71 4.76
N GLY A 139 7.80 24.01 5.26
CA GLY A 139 8.55 24.36 6.46
C GLY A 139 8.06 23.61 7.72
N LYS A 140 8.88 23.65 8.78
CA LYS A 140 8.67 22.90 10.04
C LYS A 140 7.36 23.22 10.77
N SER A 141 6.76 24.38 10.53
CA SER A 141 5.46 24.77 11.09
C SER A 141 4.29 23.95 10.52
N PHE A 142 4.53 23.19 9.45
CA PHE A 142 3.56 22.34 8.78
C PHE A 142 4.00 20.86 8.76
N ALA A 143 4.90 20.48 9.68
CA ALA A 143 5.39 19.11 9.79
C ALA A 143 4.30 18.17 10.34
N THR A 144 4.29 16.92 9.88
CA THR A 144 3.49 15.84 10.48
C THR A 144 4.07 15.48 11.85
N VAL A 145 3.31 15.68 12.93
CA VAL A 145 3.70 15.24 14.28
C VAL A 145 3.55 13.72 14.36
N GLU A 146 4.63 13.02 14.70
CA GLU A 146 4.56 11.59 15.01
C GLU A 146 3.72 11.38 16.27
N GLY A 147 2.56 10.72 16.14
CA GLY A 147 1.75 10.25 17.28
C GLY A 147 0.31 10.73 17.34
N GLU A 148 -0.07 11.79 16.62
CA GLU A 148 -1.47 12.19 16.49
C GLU A 148 -2.10 11.54 15.24
N GLY A 149 -3.39 11.23 15.30
CA GLY A 149 -4.12 10.50 14.27
C GLY A 149 -4.08 11.16 12.87
N PRO A 150 -4.70 10.54 11.86
CA PRO A 150 -4.52 10.84 10.42
C PRO A 150 -4.99 12.23 9.94
N ALA A 151 -5.21 13.20 10.83
CA ALA A 151 -5.80 14.51 10.54
C ALA A 151 -5.09 15.72 11.17
N ALA A 152 -3.95 15.60 11.84
CA ALA A 152 -3.34 16.73 12.55
C ALA A 152 -2.02 17.20 11.93
N LEU A 153 -2.09 17.82 10.74
CA LEU A 153 -1.16 18.89 10.43
C LEU A 153 -1.77 20.15 11.04
N HIS A 154 -1.15 20.71 12.07
CA HIS A 154 -1.61 21.95 12.68
C HIS A 154 -1.72 23.02 11.58
N LEU A 155 -2.93 23.53 11.33
CA LEU A 155 -3.04 24.87 10.78
C LEU A 155 -2.47 25.79 11.87
N PRO A 156 -1.42 26.58 11.60
CA PRO A 156 -0.93 27.52 12.59
C PRO A 156 -2.08 28.42 13.04
N GLU A 157 -2.34 28.48 14.35
CA GLU A 157 -3.26 29.46 14.91
C GLU A 157 -2.73 30.86 14.57
N ILE A 158 -3.65 31.70 14.09
CA ILE A 158 -3.36 32.95 13.41
C ILE A 158 -2.73 33.95 14.39
N GLY A 159 -1.44 34.20 14.23
CA GLY A 159 -0.80 35.47 14.57
C GLY A 159 -0.87 36.40 13.37
N GLU A 160 -1.89 37.26 13.35
CA GLU A 160 -2.03 38.53 12.65
C GLU A 160 -1.54 38.70 11.19
N LYS A 161 -2.52 39.03 10.32
CA LYS A 161 -2.44 39.60 8.96
C LYS A 161 -1.97 38.66 7.84
N GLY A 162 -2.92 38.36 6.96
CA GLY A 162 -2.76 37.52 5.77
C GLY A 162 -1.71 38.05 4.80
N ASP A 163 -0.51 37.46 4.87
CA ASP A 163 0.42 37.45 3.76
C ASP A 163 -0.12 36.51 2.66
N PRO A 164 -0.21 36.95 1.38
CA PRO A 164 -0.66 36.12 0.27
C PRO A 164 0.09 34.78 0.16
N GLY A 165 1.38 34.75 0.51
CA GLY A 165 2.19 33.53 0.49
C GLY A 165 1.74 32.50 1.54
N THR A 166 1.24 32.96 2.69
CA THR A 166 0.74 32.08 3.76
C THR A 166 -0.59 31.43 3.38
N GLU A 167 -1.48 32.15 2.68
CA GLU A 167 -2.75 31.59 2.19
C GLU A 167 -2.51 30.54 1.08
N ILE A 168 -1.55 30.77 0.19
CA ILE A 168 -1.16 29.78 -0.82
C ILE A 168 -0.58 28.52 -0.16
N LYS A 169 0.25 28.67 0.87
CA LYS A 169 0.78 27.54 1.66
C LYS A 169 -0.33 26.73 2.33
N LYS A 170 -1.35 27.39 2.89
CA LYS A 170 -2.53 26.70 3.47
C LYS A 170 -3.32 25.94 2.41
N ARG A 171 -3.55 26.52 1.23
CA ARG A 171 -4.23 25.82 0.12
C ARG A 171 -3.43 24.61 -0.33
N LEU A 172 -2.12 24.76 -0.52
CA LEU A 172 -1.22 23.65 -0.87
C LEU A 172 -1.28 22.53 0.18
N LEU A 173 -1.29 22.87 1.48
CA LEU A 173 -1.45 21.89 2.56
C LEU A 173 -2.76 21.09 2.42
N VAL A 174 -3.89 21.77 2.19
CA VAL A 174 -5.20 21.12 2.03
C VAL A 174 -5.20 20.19 0.82
N LEU A 175 -4.62 20.60 -0.30
CA LEU A 175 -4.50 19.75 -1.50
C LEU A 175 -3.67 18.49 -1.23
N LEU A 176 -2.53 18.64 -0.54
CA LEU A 176 -1.67 17.51 -0.18
C LEU A 176 -2.35 16.55 0.81
N GLN A 177 -3.22 17.06 1.70
CA GLN A 177 -4.01 16.25 2.63
C GLN A 177 -5.13 15.49 1.91
N GLN A 178 -5.87 16.17 1.03
CA GLN A 178 -6.93 15.55 0.24
C GLN A 178 -6.38 14.40 -0.61
N PHE A 179 -5.22 14.63 -1.24
CA PHE A 179 -4.54 13.59 -2.00
C PHE A 179 -4.07 12.43 -1.12
N ASP A 180 -3.53 12.71 0.08
CA ASP A 180 -3.12 11.66 1.04
C ASP A 180 -4.31 10.79 1.47
N LEU A 181 -5.46 11.40 1.73
CA LEU A 181 -6.69 10.67 2.05
C LEU A 181 -7.14 9.77 0.89
N GLN A 182 -7.06 10.27 -0.34
CA GLN A 182 -7.40 9.49 -1.54
C GLN A 182 -6.46 8.29 -1.73
N LEU A 183 -5.16 8.46 -1.49
CA LEU A 183 -4.19 7.37 -1.51
C LEU A 183 -4.52 6.31 -0.46
N LEU A 184 -4.77 6.72 0.79
CA LEU A 184 -5.17 5.80 1.87
C LEU A 184 -6.44 5.01 1.52
N GLN A 185 -7.46 5.69 0.97
CA GLN A 185 -8.70 5.03 0.55
C GLN A 185 -8.48 4.02 -0.58
N SER A 186 -7.64 4.35 -1.56
CA SER A 186 -7.26 3.43 -2.65
C SER A 186 -6.54 2.20 -2.10
N CYS A 187 -5.60 2.41 -1.17
CA CYS A 187 -4.90 1.34 -0.49
C CYS A 187 -5.85 0.42 0.30
N LEU A 188 -6.76 1.00 1.08
CA LEU A 188 -7.76 0.22 1.83
C LEU A 188 -8.64 -0.63 0.92
N LYS A 189 -9.05 -0.11 -0.24
CA LYS A 189 -9.82 -0.88 -1.23
C LYS A 189 -9.02 -2.07 -1.76
N GLN A 190 -7.76 -1.87 -2.13
CA GLN A 190 -6.92 -2.96 -2.64
C GLN A 190 -6.61 -4.02 -1.58
N VAL A 191 -6.45 -3.61 -0.31
CA VAL A 191 -6.30 -4.55 0.80
C VAL A 191 -7.60 -5.31 1.03
N ALA A 192 -8.75 -4.63 1.02
CA ALA A 192 -10.06 -5.29 1.15
C ALA A 192 -10.35 -6.28 0.00
N GLU A 193 -9.97 -5.93 -1.23
CA GLU A 193 -10.10 -6.80 -2.41
C GLU A 193 -9.14 -8.00 -2.36
N LYS A 194 -7.97 -7.86 -1.74
CA LYS A 194 -7.00 -8.95 -1.57
C LYS A 194 -7.26 -9.83 -0.34
N VAL A 195 -8.00 -9.35 0.66
CA VAL A 195 -8.01 -9.92 2.02
C VAL A 195 -9.42 -9.95 2.63
N SER A 196 -10.48 -10.14 1.83
CA SER A 196 -11.80 -10.41 2.41
C SER A 196 -12.41 -11.66 1.79
N MET A 197 -12.09 -12.79 2.41
CA MET A 197 -12.99 -13.94 2.32
C MET A 197 -14.32 -13.51 2.94
N SER A 198 -15.41 -13.65 2.19
CA SER A 198 -16.76 -13.45 2.71
C SER A 198 -17.39 -14.80 3.08
N PRO A 199 -18.39 -14.83 3.97
CA PRO A 199 -19.13 -16.06 4.27
C PRO A 199 -19.72 -16.72 3.02
N GLU A 200 -20.16 -15.93 2.03
CA GLU A 200 -20.67 -16.42 0.75
C GLU A 200 -19.57 -17.04 -0.10
N ALA A 201 -18.37 -16.46 -0.12
CA ALA A 201 -17.23 -17.01 -0.84
C ALA A 201 -16.83 -18.38 -0.28
N ILE A 202 -16.77 -18.51 1.05
CA ILE A 202 -16.44 -19.77 1.72
C ILE A 202 -17.52 -20.83 1.44
N ASN A 203 -18.80 -20.46 1.51
CA ASN A 203 -19.90 -21.39 1.19
C ASN A 203 -19.80 -21.92 -0.24
N ARG A 204 -19.50 -21.05 -1.22
CA ARG A 204 -19.29 -21.48 -2.61
C ARG A 204 -18.12 -22.44 -2.75
N GLU A 205 -17.02 -22.21 -2.04
CA GLU A 205 -15.89 -23.14 -2.07
C GLU A 205 -16.24 -24.50 -1.46
N VAL A 206 -16.97 -24.52 -0.35
CA VAL A 206 -17.47 -25.78 0.25
C VAL A 206 -18.41 -26.51 -0.71
N GLU A 207 -19.33 -25.80 -1.37
CA GLU A 207 -20.23 -26.35 -2.40
C GLU A 207 -19.47 -26.90 -3.61
N LEU A 208 -18.33 -26.33 -3.99
CA LEU A 208 -17.47 -26.86 -5.06
C LEU A 208 -16.71 -28.12 -4.63
N LEU A 209 -16.34 -28.23 -3.35
CA LEU A 209 -15.61 -29.38 -2.80
C LEU A 209 -16.54 -30.54 -2.41
N GLN A 210 -17.81 -30.27 -2.14
CA GLN A 210 -18.78 -31.28 -1.71
C GLN A 210 -19.01 -32.40 -2.75
N PRO A 211 -19.13 -32.13 -4.07
CA PRO A 211 -19.20 -33.18 -5.11
C PRO A 211 -17.93 -34.01 -5.24
N LEU A 212 -16.77 -33.49 -4.83
CA LEU A 212 -15.49 -34.20 -4.83
C LEU A 212 -15.31 -35.11 -3.61
N SER A 213 -16.28 -35.05 -2.68
CA SER A 213 -16.28 -35.80 -1.44
C SER A 213 -16.98 -37.15 -1.58
N GLY A 214 -16.40 -38.20 -1.00
CA GLY A 214 -17.04 -39.51 -0.88
C GLY A 214 -16.06 -40.66 -0.70
N ASP A 215 -16.61 -41.87 -0.58
CA ASP A 215 -15.82 -43.10 -0.37
C ASP A 215 -15.37 -43.78 -1.69
N SER A 216 -15.62 -43.13 -2.83
CA SER A 216 -15.27 -43.70 -4.13
C SER A 216 -13.76 -43.59 -4.39
N THR A 217 -13.21 -44.48 -5.21
CA THR A 217 -11.79 -44.41 -5.63
C THR A 217 -11.46 -43.14 -6.42
N LYS A 218 -12.48 -42.47 -6.99
CA LYS A 218 -12.36 -41.20 -7.73
C LYS A 218 -12.49 -39.97 -6.83
N SER A 219 -12.90 -40.14 -5.57
CA SER A 219 -13.07 -39.03 -4.63
C SER A 219 -11.69 -38.49 -4.22
N LEU A 220 -11.59 -37.16 -4.14
CA LEU A 220 -10.37 -36.45 -3.74
C LEU A 220 -10.36 -36.15 -2.24
N ILE A 221 -11.56 -35.97 -1.68
CA ILE A 221 -11.81 -35.74 -0.27
C ILE A 221 -12.75 -36.87 0.21
N ARG A 222 -12.59 -37.34 1.44
CA ARG A 222 -13.54 -38.28 2.06
C ARG A 222 -14.75 -37.55 2.62
N SER A 223 -14.52 -36.47 3.36
CA SER A 223 -15.59 -35.64 3.92
C SER A 223 -15.15 -34.18 4.07
N ILE A 224 -16.13 -33.28 3.95
CA ILE A 224 -16.03 -31.86 4.29
C ILE A 224 -17.30 -31.48 5.05
N GLN A 225 -17.16 -30.95 6.26
CA GLN A 225 -18.28 -30.60 7.13
C GLN A 225 -17.98 -29.34 7.93
N HIS A 226 -19.01 -28.55 8.21
CA HIS A 226 -18.91 -27.48 9.20
C HIS A 226 -18.91 -28.07 10.61
N ILE A 227 -18.16 -27.46 11.53
CA ILE A 227 -18.21 -27.86 12.95
C ILE A 227 -19.55 -27.45 13.58
N SER A 228 -20.09 -26.31 13.16
CA SER A 228 -21.38 -25.80 13.60
C SER A 228 -22.34 -25.68 12.42
N ASP A 229 -23.53 -26.25 12.56
CA ASP A 229 -24.62 -26.09 11.58
C ASP A 229 -25.37 -24.76 11.75
N TYR A 230 -25.13 -24.04 12.85
CA TYR A 230 -25.79 -22.78 13.14
C TYR A 230 -25.22 -21.64 12.30
N VAL A 231 -26.10 -20.94 11.56
CA VAL A 231 -25.76 -19.77 10.73
C VAL A 231 -26.37 -18.52 11.35
N PHE A 232 -25.53 -17.53 11.65
CA PHE A 232 -25.94 -16.22 12.13
C PHE A 232 -26.55 -15.38 10.99
N SER A 233 -27.25 -14.30 11.34
CA SER A 233 -27.90 -13.41 10.36
C SER A 233 -26.94 -12.76 9.35
N ASN A 234 -25.64 -12.71 9.66
CA ASN A 234 -24.57 -12.23 8.79
C ASN A 234 -23.92 -13.33 7.93
N GLY A 235 -24.47 -14.55 7.92
CA GLY A 235 -23.94 -15.67 7.15
C GLY A 235 -22.74 -16.39 7.79
N CYS A 236 -22.18 -15.86 8.88
CA CYS A 236 -21.09 -16.52 9.63
C CYS A 236 -21.62 -17.71 10.43
N ARG A 237 -20.73 -18.67 10.72
CA ARG A 237 -20.96 -19.81 11.64
C ARG A 237 -20.08 -19.76 12.88
N ALA A 238 -19.05 -18.90 12.89
CA ALA A 238 -18.24 -18.62 14.06
C ALA A 238 -19.05 -17.88 15.13
N PRO A 239 -18.74 -18.06 16.43
CA PRO A 239 -19.43 -17.33 17.50
C PRO A 239 -19.10 -15.83 17.48
N PRO A 240 -19.99 -14.95 17.99
CA PRO A 240 -19.85 -13.49 17.84
C PRO A 240 -18.52 -12.91 18.32
N TRP A 241 -17.96 -13.43 19.42
CA TRP A 241 -16.67 -12.95 19.94
C TRP A 241 -15.48 -13.30 19.04
N ARG A 242 -15.58 -14.39 18.24
CA ARG A 242 -14.56 -14.74 17.23
C ARG A 242 -14.78 -14.02 15.91
N GLN A 243 -16.02 -13.63 15.59
CA GLN A 243 -16.30 -12.80 14.42
C GLN A 243 -15.63 -11.42 14.52
N ILE A 244 -15.51 -10.87 15.74
CA ILE A 244 -14.76 -9.62 15.99
C ILE A 244 -13.27 -9.79 15.65
N GLU A 245 -12.71 -10.97 15.91
CA GLU A 245 -11.33 -11.35 15.55
C GLU A 245 -11.19 -11.70 14.06
N GLY A 246 -12.29 -11.69 13.29
CA GLY A 246 -12.31 -11.95 11.85
C GLY A 246 -12.63 -13.40 11.45
N ASP A 247 -12.98 -14.29 12.39
CA ASP A 247 -13.35 -15.67 12.05
C ASP A 247 -14.76 -15.73 11.43
N ILE A 248 -14.92 -16.55 10.39
CA ILE A 248 -16.17 -16.71 9.66
C ILE A 248 -16.80 -18.07 9.96
N CYS A 249 -16.05 -19.16 9.81
CA CYS A 249 -16.51 -20.51 10.15
C CYS A 249 -15.36 -21.48 10.38
N TYR A 250 -15.69 -22.65 10.93
CA TYR A 250 -14.75 -23.75 11.13
C TYR A 250 -15.20 -24.98 10.34
N LEU A 251 -14.24 -25.65 9.72
CA LEU A 251 -14.45 -26.81 8.86
C LEU A 251 -13.61 -27.99 9.35
N MET A 252 -14.18 -29.18 9.20
CA MET A 252 -13.49 -30.45 9.34
C MET A 252 -13.39 -31.08 7.96
N ILE A 253 -12.17 -31.19 7.43
CA ILE A 253 -11.92 -31.69 6.09
C ILE A 253 -11.05 -32.92 6.19
N LYS A 254 -11.49 -34.05 5.63
CA LYS A 254 -10.73 -35.29 5.60
C LYS A 254 -10.30 -35.61 4.17
N PRO A 255 -9.07 -35.28 3.76
CA PRO A 255 -8.53 -35.75 2.48
C PRO A 255 -8.38 -37.27 2.45
N CYS A 256 -8.27 -37.84 1.25
CA CYS A 256 -8.16 -39.30 1.10
C CYS A 256 -6.81 -39.87 1.55
N ASP A 257 -5.77 -39.05 1.53
CA ASP A 257 -4.36 -39.39 1.74
C ASP A 257 -3.79 -38.88 3.06
N THR A 258 -4.44 -37.91 3.72
CA THR A 258 -3.94 -37.32 4.97
C THR A 258 -4.89 -37.48 6.14
N GLU A 259 -4.42 -37.04 7.32
CA GLU A 259 -5.22 -36.93 8.53
C GLU A 259 -6.35 -35.88 8.41
N LEU A 260 -7.25 -35.89 9.39
CA LEU A 260 -8.36 -34.94 9.45
C LEU A 260 -7.81 -33.53 9.70
N LEU A 261 -8.18 -32.60 8.85
CA LEU A 261 -7.75 -31.21 8.91
C LEU A 261 -8.84 -30.38 9.57
N SER A 262 -8.49 -29.72 10.67
CA SER A 262 -9.36 -28.73 11.32
C SER A 262 -8.97 -27.34 10.84
N VAL A 263 -9.91 -26.68 10.17
CA VAL A 263 -9.64 -25.47 9.38
C VAL A 263 -10.48 -24.32 9.92
N THR A 264 -9.84 -23.19 10.18
CA THR A 264 -10.52 -21.90 10.40
C THR A 264 -10.54 -21.12 9.10
N CYS A 265 -11.73 -20.70 8.69
CA CYS A 265 -11.92 -19.73 7.62
C CYS A 265 -12.15 -18.35 8.26
N SER A 266 -11.30 -17.39 7.95
CA SER A 266 -11.35 -16.02 8.47
C SER A 266 -11.39 -15.02 7.33
N THR A 267 -11.71 -13.76 7.62
CA THR A 267 -11.71 -12.68 6.63
C THR A 267 -10.35 -12.56 5.93
N VAL A 268 -9.25 -12.80 6.65
CA VAL A 268 -7.88 -12.69 6.14
C VAL A 268 -7.39 -13.91 5.36
N GLY A 269 -8.15 -15.01 5.35
CA GLY A 269 -7.79 -16.26 4.67
C GLY A 269 -8.11 -17.51 5.49
N VAL A 270 -7.53 -18.63 5.09
CA VAL A 270 -7.82 -19.98 5.60
C VAL A 270 -6.58 -20.59 6.23
N PHE A 271 -6.69 -21.21 7.41
CA PHE A 271 -5.56 -21.84 8.10
C PHE A 271 -5.99 -23.03 8.96
N LEU A 272 -5.04 -23.89 9.33
CA LEU A 272 -5.27 -24.99 10.27
C LEU A 272 -5.29 -24.50 11.71
N ASN A 273 -6.24 -24.98 12.49
CA ASN A 273 -6.35 -24.72 13.93
C ASN A 273 -5.99 -25.96 14.76
N GLY A 274 -6.06 -25.85 16.08
CA GLY A 274 -5.72 -26.93 17.00
C GLY A 274 -6.73 -28.09 17.06
N GLY A 275 -7.81 -28.02 16.29
CA GLY A 275 -8.87 -29.03 16.25
C GLY A 275 -9.89 -28.90 17.37
N THR A 276 -10.59 -29.99 17.64
CA THR A 276 -11.54 -30.09 18.75
C THR A 276 -10.88 -30.83 19.92
N GLU A 277 -11.18 -30.41 21.15
CA GLU A 277 -10.73 -31.13 22.34
C GLU A 277 -11.32 -32.56 22.38
N LYS A 278 -10.73 -33.46 23.18
CA LYS A 278 -11.09 -34.89 23.22
C LYS A 278 -12.56 -35.15 23.60
N ASP A 279 -13.22 -34.18 24.23
CA ASP A 279 -14.63 -34.24 24.62
C ASP A 279 -15.58 -33.64 23.57
N GLY A 280 -15.05 -33.17 22.42
CA GLY A 280 -15.80 -32.90 21.19
C GLY A 280 -16.47 -31.52 21.09
N ASP A 281 -16.65 -30.80 22.20
CA ASP A 281 -17.46 -29.56 22.20
C ASP A 281 -16.64 -28.26 22.07
N GLU A 282 -15.34 -28.26 22.39
CA GLU A 282 -14.52 -27.04 22.34
C GLU A 282 -13.51 -27.03 21.18
N ILE A 283 -13.53 -25.95 20.40
CA ILE A 283 -12.59 -25.70 19.30
C ILE A 283 -11.34 -25.00 19.85
N ILE A 284 -10.18 -25.57 19.57
CA ILE A 284 -8.88 -24.98 19.88
C ILE A 284 -8.53 -23.99 18.75
N TYR A 285 -8.82 -22.71 18.97
CA TYR A 285 -8.66 -21.63 17.98
C TYR A 285 -7.20 -21.29 17.62
N GLU A 286 -6.22 -21.86 18.31
CA GLU A 286 -4.80 -21.58 18.09
C GLU A 286 -4.39 -21.98 16.66
N ARG A 287 -3.83 -21.02 15.91
CA ARG A 287 -3.36 -21.23 14.54
C ARG A 287 -2.13 -22.17 14.53
N LYS A 288 -2.20 -23.25 13.77
CA LYS A 288 -1.14 -24.26 13.60
C LYS A 288 -0.46 -24.24 12.23
N SER A 289 -0.94 -23.43 11.28
CA SER A 289 -0.32 -23.30 9.96
C SER A 289 -0.21 -21.85 9.49
N ASP A 290 0.47 -21.66 8.36
CA ASP A 290 0.40 -20.43 7.58
C ASP A 290 -1.02 -20.16 7.07
N ILE A 291 -1.26 -18.91 6.65
CA ILE A 291 -2.54 -18.46 6.10
C ILE A 291 -2.51 -18.65 4.58
N TYR A 292 -3.51 -19.37 4.08
CA TYR A 292 -3.76 -19.60 2.66
C TYR A 292 -4.87 -18.67 2.18
N LYS A 293 -4.83 -18.29 0.91
CA LYS A 293 -5.84 -17.42 0.30
C LYS A 293 -7.23 -18.06 0.20
N ASP A 294 -7.31 -19.37 -0.03
CA ASP A 294 -8.54 -20.12 -0.30
C ASP A 294 -8.39 -21.59 0.17
N LEU A 295 -9.50 -22.32 0.32
CA LEU A 295 -9.51 -23.72 0.76
C LEU A 295 -8.76 -24.63 -0.21
N ILE A 296 -8.85 -24.32 -1.51
CA ILE A 296 -8.18 -25.08 -2.57
C ILE A 296 -6.66 -25.02 -2.40
N SER A 297 -6.11 -23.85 -2.10
CA SER A 297 -4.67 -23.65 -1.91
C SER A 297 -4.18 -24.39 -0.66
N LEU A 298 -4.95 -24.35 0.43
CA LEU A 298 -4.66 -25.14 1.62
C LEU A 298 -4.65 -26.64 1.30
N LEU A 299 -5.66 -27.12 0.56
CA LEU A 299 -5.76 -28.54 0.21
C LEU A 299 -4.67 -29.01 -0.75
N LYS A 300 -4.25 -28.16 -1.70
CA LYS A 300 -3.11 -28.47 -2.59
C LYS A 300 -1.79 -28.61 -1.83
N ASP A 301 -1.57 -27.76 -0.84
CA ASP A 301 -0.38 -27.84 0.01
C ASP A 301 -0.39 -29.07 0.91
N ARG A 302 -1.57 -29.41 1.47
CA ARG A 302 -1.70 -30.48 2.48
C ARG A 302 -1.96 -31.86 1.92
N SER A 303 -2.56 -31.99 0.73
CA SER A 303 -2.91 -33.26 0.11
C SER A 303 -2.27 -33.38 -1.28
N PRO A 304 -1.15 -34.11 -1.40
CA PRO A 304 -0.52 -34.39 -2.69
C PRO A 304 -1.50 -35.01 -3.69
N LYS A 305 -2.37 -35.92 -3.24
CA LYS A 305 -3.38 -36.55 -4.10
C LYS A 305 -4.39 -35.53 -4.62
N PHE A 306 -4.74 -34.52 -3.83
CA PHE A 306 -5.64 -33.45 -4.25
C PHE A 306 -5.00 -32.57 -5.32
N ASP A 307 -3.73 -32.16 -5.14
CA ASP A 307 -3.05 -31.30 -6.12
C ASP A 307 -2.87 -31.97 -7.50
N GLU A 308 -2.55 -33.26 -7.52
CA GLU A 308 -2.37 -34.01 -8.76
C GLU A 308 -3.66 -34.20 -9.56
N ASN A 309 -4.82 -34.28 -8.89
CA ASN A 309 -6.06 -34.69 -9.52
C ASN A 309 -7.09 -33.56 -9.68
N ILE A 310 -6.94 -32.41 -9.02
CA ILE A 310 -7.85 -31.27 -9.21
C ILE A 310 -7.74 -30.58 -10.57
N LYS A 311 -6.65 -30.83 -11.32
CA LYS A 311 -6.42 -30.28 -12.66
C LYS A 311 -6.84 -31.21 -13.81
N LYS A 312 -7.27 -32.44 -13.50
CA LYS A 312 -7.75 -33.43 -14.49
C LYS A 312 -9.26 -33.37 -14.61
#